data_AF-A0A8S2VEA1-F1
#
_entry.id   AF-A0A8S2VEA1-F1
#
_cell.length_a   1.000
_cell.length_b   1.000
_cell.length_c   1.000
_cell.angle_alpha   90.00
_cell.angle_beta   90.00
_cell.angle_gamma   90.00
#
_symmetry.space_group_name_H-M   'P 1'
#
loop_
_entity.id
_entity.type
_entity.pdbx_description
1 polymer ?
#
loop_
_entity_poly.entity_id
_entity_poly.type
_entity_poly.pdbx_seq_one_letter_code
_entity_poly.pdbx_strand_id
1 'polypeptide(L)'
;MPRRVDLRDMMTPVQSQGTLQSSVACALAAACGFLIMKNSGKHIDVSRLFIYYNAREKDGNCYEDNGTTIVSAVEALEQLGCCEESTWPYDPTMVSQKPTEQAYKEAMRYRVSEKISVDTELNAMKACLAQGYPFVFGIQLFESFSQADSPETKGKVPLPQENEKDGSNDYGWHAMLAVGYSDKSRCFIVKNSYGGKWGDNGYCYIPYDYMSNPKLCLDAHSLRAFSDERDNS
;
A
#
# COMPACT_ATOMS: atom_id res chain seq x y z
N MET A 1 8.41 -12.64 19.52
CA MET A 1 8.13 -12.52 18.07
C MET A 1 9.17 -13.31 17.29
N PRO A 2 8.83 -13.90 16.13
CA PRO A 2 9.80 -14.53 15.23
C PRO A 2 10.94 -13.56 14.87
N ARG A 3 12.12 -14.08 14.49
CA ARG A 3 13.24 -13.23 14.02
C ARG A 3 13.10 -12.76 12.57
N ARG A 4 12.17 -13.37 11.83
CA ARG A 4 11.84 -13.03 10.45
C ARG A 4 10.38 -13.36 10.19
N VAL A 5 9.71 -12.50 9.44
CA VAL A 5 8.39 -12.73 8.85
C VAL A 5 8.49 -12.36 7.38
N ASP A 6 7.86 -13.12 6.50
CA ASP A 6 7.86 -12.90 5.06
C ASP A 6 6.49 -13.34 4.51
N LEU A 7 5.65 -12.38 4.13
CA LEU A 7 4.28 -12.62 3.65
C LEU A 7 4.18 -12.56 2.12
N ARG A 8 5.32 -12.50 1.40
CA ARG A 8 5.36 -12.31 -0.05
C ARG A 8 4.65 -13.42 -0.83
N ASP A 9 4.65 -14.66 -0.31
CA ASP A 9 3.97 -15.79 -0.96
C ASP A 9 2.44 -15.63 -1.05
N MET A 10 1.87 -14.71 -0.28
CA MET A 10 0.43 -14.39 -0.30
C MET A 10 0.11 -13.13 -1.11
N MET A 11 1.12 -12.43 -1.64
CA MET A 11 0.91 -11.20 -2.38
C MET A 11 0.56 -11.49 -3.83
N THR A 12 -0.30 -10.67 -4.41
CA THR A 12 -0.44 -10.57 -5.87
C THR A 12 0.87 -10.08 -6.51
N PRO A 13 1.05 -10.21 -7.84
CA PRO A 13 2.17 -9.58 -8.54
C PRO A 13 2.34 -8.09 -8.21
N VAL A 14 3.55 -7.57 -8.37
CA VAL A 14 3.81 -6.13 -8.18
C VAL A 14 3.22 -5.35 -9.34
N GLN A 15 2.37 -4.38 -9.00
CA GLN A 15 1.74 -3.48 -9.96
C GLN A 15 2.59 -2.20 -10.12
N SER A 16 2.35 -1.46 -11.21
CA SER A 16 2.96 -0.15 -11.45
C SER A 16 1.91 0.94 -11.43
N GLN A 17 2.11 1.98 -10.61
CA GLN A 17 1.28 3.17 -10.59
C GLN A 17 1.48 4.05 -11.84
N GLY A 18 2.55 3.82 -12.60
CA GLY A 18 2.88 4.62 -13.78
C GLY A 18 3.07 6.09 -13.40
N THR A 19 2.38 6.97 -14.12
CA THR A 19 2.50 8.43 -13.96
C THR A 19 1.51 9.04 -12.96
N LEU A 20 0.61 8.24 -12.37
CA LEU A 20 -0.40 8.77 -11.45
C LEU A 20 0.14 8.90 -10.02
N GLN A 21 -0.41 9.85 -9.26
CA GLN A 21 -0.13 10.03 -7.83
C GLN A 21 -0.92 9.04 -6.94
N SER A 22 -1.04 7.78 -7.38
CA SER A 22 -1.97 6.78 -6.82
C SER A 22 -1.32 5.80 -5.83
N SER A 23 -0.18 6.16 -5.23
CA SER A 23 0.61 5.25 -4.37
C SER A 23 -0.20 4.67 -3.21
N VAL A 24 -1.01 5.50 -2.53
CA VAL A 24 -1.92 5.08 -1.46
C VAL A 24 -2.89 4.01 -1.94
N ALA A 25 -3.55 4.25 -3.08
CA ALA A 25 -4.49 3.30 -3.65
C ALA A 25 -3.80 1.99 -4.09
N CYS A 26 -2.56 2.07 -4.61
CA CYS A 26 -1.77 0.88 -4.96
C CYS A 26 -1.43 0.03 -3.73
N ALA A 27 -0.98 0.66 -2.64
CA ALA A 27 -0.64 -0.03 -1.41
C ALA A 27 -1.87 -0.69 -0.76
N LEU A 28 -3.01 0.00 -0.75
CA LEU A 28 -4.26 -0.53 -0.23
C LEU A 28 -4.90 -1.59 -1.13
N ALA A 29 -4.81 -1.47 -2.45
CA ALA A 29 -5.23 -2.53 -3.38
C ALA A 29 -4.43 -3.83 -3.11
N ALA A 30 -3.11 -3.71 -2.88
CA ALA A 30 -2.28 -4.85 -2.51
C ALA A 30 -2.66 -5.43 -1.13
N ALA A 31 -3.03 -4.59 -0.16
CA ALA A 31 -3.52 -5.05 1.15
C ALA A 31 -4.86 -5.80 1.04
N CYS A 32 -5.81 -5.29 0.25
CA CYS A 32 -7.08 -5.97 -0.04
C CYS A 32 -6.84 -7.30 -0.76
N GLY A 33 -5.98 -7.31 -1.79
CA GLY A 33 -5.61 -8.54 -2.51
C GLY A 33 -5.00 -9.61 -1.60
N PHE A 34 -4.13 -9.21 -0.66
CA PHE A 34 -3.64 -10.11 0.39
C PHE A 34 -4.76 -10.67 1.24
N LEU A 35 -5.72 -9.84 1.64
CA LEU A 35 -6.82 -10.25 2.52
C LEU A 35 -7.77 -11.22 1.80
N ILE A 36 -8.04 -10.98 0.52
CA ILE A 36 -8.78 -11.91 -0.36
C ILE A 36 -8.05 -13.25 -0.45
N MET A 37 -6.74 -13.24 -0.70
CA MET A 37 -5.92 -14.45 -0.75
C MET A 37 -5.95 -15.21 0.57
N LYS A 38 -5.83 -14.50 1.70
CA LYS A 38 -5.88 -15.08 3.05
C LYS A 38 -7.23 -15.74 3.34
N ASN A 39 -8.34 -15.13 2.92
CA ASN A 39 -9.70 -15.60 3.23
C ASN A 39 -10.20 -16.69 2.28
N SER A 40 -9.81 -16.63 1.00
CA SER A 40 -10.40 -17.46 -0.05
C SER A 40 -9.40 -18.37 -0.78
N GLY A 41 -8.09 -18.17 -0.60
CA GLY A 41 -7.05 -18.86 -1.34
C GLY A 41 -6.95 -18.45 -2.82
N LYS A 42 -7.62 -17.36 -3.22
CA LYS A 42 -7.62 -16.84 -4.60
C LYS A 42 -6.82 -15.55 -4.70
N HIS A 43 -6.02 -15.44 -5.74
CA HIS A 43 -5.41 -14.18 -6.14
C HIS A 43 -6.40 -13.39 -6.99
N ILE A 44 -6.74 -12.20 -6.52
CA ILE A 44 -7.58 -11.23 -7.23
C ILE A 44 -6.83 -9.89 -7.23
N ASP A 45 -6.66 -9.32 -8.41
CA ASP A 45 -6.13 -7.96 -8.55
C ASP A 45 -7.26 -6.97 -8.27
N VAL A 46 -7.04 -6.10 -7.30
CA VAL A 46 -8.03 -5.10 -6.85
C VAL A 46 -7.86 -3.82 -7.65
N SER A 47 -8.97 -3.20 -8.08
CA SER A 47 -8.94 -1.97 -8.85
C SER A 47 -8.36 -0.81 -8.05
N ARG A 48 -7.18 -0.36 -8.48
CA ARG A 48 -6.51 0.79 -7.89
C ARG A 48 -7.24 2.10 -8.20
N LEU A 49 -7.76 2.26 -9.41
CA LEU A 49 -8.49 3.48 -9.77
C LEU A 49 -9.83 3.60 -9.05
N PHE A 50 -10.48 2.49 -8.70
CA PHE A 50 -11.69 2.53 -7.88
C PHE A 50 -11.38 3.11 -6.49
N ILE A 51 -10.35 2.57 -5.83
CA ILE A 51 -9.90 3.07 -4.53
C ILE A 51 -9.47 4.54 -4.65
N TYR A 52 -8.67 4.86 -5.68
CA TYR A 52 -8.10 6.20 -5.84
C TYR A 52 -9.15 7.28 -6.13
N TYR A 53 -10.14 6.98 -6.97
CA TYR A 53 -11.24 7.91 -7.25
C TYR A 53 -12.05 8.19 -5.99
N ASN A 54 -12.50 7.15 -5.28
CA ASN A 54 -13.38 7.31 -4.12
C ASN A 54 -12.68 7.96 -2.93
N ALA A 55 -11.38 7.69 -2.73
CA ALA A 55 -10.57 8.37 -1.73
C ALA A 55 -10.48 9.88 -2.01
N ARG A 56 -10.24 10.26 -3.28
CA ARG A 56 -10.21 11.67 -3.69
C ARG A 56 -11.59 12.35 -3.71
N GLU A 57 -12.66 11.62 -4.03
CA GLU A 57 -14.04 12.12 -3.89
C GLU A 57 -14.31 12.50 -2.43
N LYS A 58 -13.82 11.69 -1.49
CA LYS A 58 -13.89 11.95 -0.05
C LYS A 58 -13.04 13.13 0.42
N ASP A 59 -11.87 13.33 -0.19
CA ASP A 59 -11.05 14.53 0.01
C ASP A 59 -11.67 15.80 -0.60
N GLY A 60 -12.74 15.66 -1.39
CA GLY A 60 -13.39 16.77 -2.09
C GLY A 60 -12.70 17.19 -3.39
N ASN A 61 -11.74 16.40 -3.91
CA ASN A 61 -11.00 16.71 -5.14
C ASN A 61 -10.74 15.45 -6.00
N CYS A 62 -11.78 14.91 -6.66
CA CYS A 62 -11.64 13.78 -7.59
C CYS A 62 -11.27 14.18 -9.04
N TYR A 63 -11.16 15.47 -9.33
CA TYR A 63 -10.92 15.97 -10.69
C TYR A 63 -9.44 16.17 -11.01
N GLU A 64 -8.59 16.30 -9.99
CA GLU A 64 -7.14 16.48 -10.12
C GLU A 64 -6.37 15.27 -9.60
N ASP A 65 -5.25 14.94 -10.24
CA ASP A 65 -4.36 13.87 -9.82
C ASP A 65 -3.31 14.40 -8.84
N ASN A 66 -3.72 14.63 -7.58
CA ASN A 66 -2.88 15.27 -6.55
C ASN A 66 -2.63 14.35 -5.34
N GLY A 67 -2.82 13.05 -5.51
CA GLY A 67 -2.77 12.08 -4.42
C GLY A 67 -4.02 12.08 -3.55
N THR A 68 -3.94 11.35 -2.44
CA THR A 68 -4.98 11.23 -1.41
C THR A 68 -4.31 10.78 -0.11
N THR A 69 -5.06 10.71 0.99
CA THR A 69 -4.55 10.20 2.27
C THR A 69 -4.87 8.72 2.47
N ILE A 70 -4.04 8.02 3.26
CA ILE A 70 -4.31 6.62 3.64
C ILE A 70 -5.65 6.54 4.40
N VAL A 71 -5.93 7.52 5.26
CA VAL A 71 -7.18 7.58 6.03
C VAL A 71 -8.40 7.66 5.10
N SER A 72 -8.40 8.58 4.15
CA SER A 72 -9.52 8.74 3.20
C SER A 72 -9.75 7.48 2.36
N ALA A 73 -8.67 6.83 1.92
CA ALA A 73 -8.76 5.60 1.15
C ALA A 73 -9.24 4.41 1.99
N VAL A 74 -8.80 4.29 3.24
CA VAL A 74 -9.29 3.27 4.18
C VAL A 74 -10.77 3.47 4.49
N GLU A 75 -11.20 4.71 4.75
CA GLU A 75 -12.61 5.00 4.99
C GLU A 75 -13.48 4.76 3.75
N ALA A 76 -12.95 5.00 2.54
CA ALA A 76 -13.63 4.62 1.30
C ALA A 76 -13.79 3.10 1.18
N LEU A 77 -12.77 2.32 1.57
CA LEU A 77 -12.84 0.86 1.61
C LEU A 77 -13.85 0.33 2.65
N GLU A 78 -13.99 1.01 3.79
CA GLU A 78 -15.01 0.65 4.80
C GLU A 78 -16.43 0.92 4.27
N GLN A 79 -16.64 2.06 3.59
CA GLN A 79 -17.96 2.48 3.12
C GLN A 79 -18.40 1.78 1.84
N LEU A 80 -17.47 1.57 0.91
CA LEU A 80 -17.76 1.19 -0.48
C LEU A 80 -17.13 -0.15 -0.86
N GLY A 81 -16.06 -0.55 -0.17
CA GLY A 81 -15.26 -1.72 -0.51
C GLY A 81 -14.37 -1.49 -1.73
N CYS A 82 -14.02 -2.57 -2.42
CA CYS A 82 -13.20 -2.52 -3.62
C CYS A 82 -13.64 -3.56 -4.65
N CYS A 83 -13.56 -3.23 -5.93
CA CYS A 83 -13.86 -4.14 -7.03
C CYS A 83 -12.58 -4.74 -7.64
N GLU A 84 -12.75 -5.69 -8.54
CA GLU A 84 -11.63 -6.28 -9.28
C GLU A 84 -11.09 -5.26 -10.31
N GLU A 85 -9.78 -5.29 -10.57
CA GLU A 85 -9.16 -4.41 -11.57
C GLU A 85 -9.66 -4.72 -12.98
N SER A 86 -10.16 -5.92 -13.26
CA SER A 86 -10.86 -6.22 -14.51
C SER A 86 -12.20 -5.49 -14.66
N THR A 87 -12.87 -5.16 -13.56
CA THR A 87 -14.16 -4.44 -13.56
C THR A 87 -13.97 -2.95 -13.70
N TRP A 88 -12.90 -2.41 -13.11
CA TRP A 88 -12.48 -1.01 -13.29
C TRP A 88 -10.98 -0.93 -13.56
N PRO A 89 -10.57 -0.99 -14.84
CA PRO A 89 -9.17 -1.10 -15.26
C PRO A 89 -8.29 0.07 -14.86
N TYR A 90 -7.00 -0.20 -14.69
CA TYR A 90 -5.99 0.83 -14.49
C TYR A 90 -5.63 1.54 -15.79
N ASP A 91 -6.47 2.50 -16.18
CA ASP A 91 -6.23 3.41 -17.30
C ASP A 91 -6.04 4.84 -16.78
N PRO A 92 -4.83 5.44 -16.88
CA PRO A 92 -4.58 6.81 -16.44
C PRO A 92 -5.55 7.87 -17.01
N THR A 93 -6.13 7.64 -18.18
CA THR A 93 -7.13 8.55 -18.78
C THR A 93 -8.47 8.53 -18.04
N MET A 94 -8.69 7.53 -17.19
CA MET A 94 -9.88 7.35 -16.37
C MET A 94 -9.71 7.87 -14.94
N VAL A 95 -8.56 8.49 -14.61
CA VAL A 95 -8.24 8.92 -13.23
C VAL A 95 -9.35 9.78 -12.61
N SER A 96 -9.93 10.71 -13.35
CA SER A 96 -11.00 11.59 -12.84
C SER A 96 -12.42 11.12 -13.21
N GLN A 97 -12.55 9.91 -13.79
CA GLN A 97 -13.85 9.36 -14.18
C GLN A 97 -14.45 8.58 -13.01
N LYS A 98 -15.74 8.84 -12.73
CA LYS A 98 -16.48 8.09 -11.73
C LYS A 98 -16.61 6.62 -12.12
N PRO A 99 -16.30 5.66 -11.22
CA PRO A 99 -16.52 4.25 -11.50
C PRO A 99 -17.96 3.93 -11.87
N THR A 100 -18.14 2.89 -12.67
CA THR A 100 -19.49 2.45 -13.08
C THR A 100 -20.29 1.92 -11.90
N GLU A 101 -21.63 1.95 -12.01
CA GLU A 101 -22.51 1.30 -11.02
C GLU A 101 -22.16 -0.18 -10.82
N GLN A 102 -21.70 -0.87 -11.87
CA GLN A 102 -21.27 -2.25 -11.79
C GLN A 102 -20.05 -2.42 -10.88
N ALA A 103 -19.06 -1.50 -10.96
CA ALA A 103 -17.91 -1.49 -10.08
C ALA A 103 -18.33 -1.28 -8.62
N TYR A 104 -19.23 -0.33 -8.34
CA TYR A 104 -19.75 -0.13 -6.99
C TYR A 104 -20.53 -1.33 -6.46
N LYS A 105 -21.35 -1.99 -7.31
CA LYS A 105 -22.10 -3.20 -6.92
C LYS A 105 -21.17 -4.36 -6.56
N GLU A 106 -20.12 -4.56 -7.34
CA GLU A 106 -19.10 -5.57 -7.06
C GLU A 106 -18.31 -5.23 -5.78
N ALA A 107 -17.96 -3.95 -5.60
CA ALA A 107 -17.13 -3.49 -4.49
C ALA A 107 -17.72 -3.80 -3.11
N MET A 108 -19.06 -3.82 -3.00
CA MET A 108 -19.76 -4.16 -1.76
C MET A 108 -19.34 -5.51 -1.17
N ARG A 109 -18.88 -6.47 -1.99
CA ARG A 109 -18.42 -7.80 -1.54
C ARG A 109 -17.14 -7.76 -0.72
N TYR A 110 -16.32 -6.73 -0.91
CA TYR A 110 -15.01 -6.58 -0.28
C TYR A 110 -14.94 -5.29 0.53
N ARG A 111 -16.05 -4.95 1.23
CA ARG A 111 -16.08 -3.86 2.22
C ARG A 111 -15.23 -4.22 3.42
N VAL A 112 -14.30 -3.36 3.81
CA VAL A 112 -13.46 -3.59 4.99
C VAL A 112 -14.31 -3.38 6.24
N SER A 113 -14.33 -4.37 7.14
CA SER A 113 -15.08 -4.31 8.41
C SER A 113 -14.17 -4.14 9.62
N GLU A 114 -12.91 -4.56 9.52
CA GLU A 114 -11.94 -4.46 10.59
C GLU A 114 -10.62 -3.90 10.08
N LYS A 115 -10.13 -2.86 10.76
CA LYS A 115 -8.82 -2.26 10.57
C LYS A 115 -8.16 -1.97 11.91
N ILE A 116 -6.84 -1.94 11.90
CA ILE A 116 -6.03 -1.58 13.07
C ILE A 116 -5.06 -0.47 12.67
N SER A 117 -5.00 0.60 13.45
CA SER A 117 -3.90 1.56 13.40
C SER A 117 -2.66 0.91 14.00
N VAL A 118 -1.54 0.96 13.28
CA VAL A 118 -0.26 0.40 13.72
C VAL A 118 0.62 1.55 14.17
N ASP A 119 1.10 1.48 15.41
CA ASP A 119 2.10 2.44 15.89
C ASP A 119 3.39 2.28 15.07
N THR A 120 4.02 3.40 14.68
CA THR A 120 5.27 3.42 13.92
C THR A 120 6.50 3.10 14.79
N GLU A 121 6.31 2.75 16.06
CA GLU A 121 7.32 2.06 16.85
C GLU A 121 7.70 0.68 16.28
N LEU A 122 9.00 0.38 16.25
CA LEU A 122 9.56 -0.84 15.66
C LEU A 122 8.88 -2.13 16.16
N ASN A 123 8.62 -2.23 17.46
CA ASN A 123 8.03 -3.44 18.04
C ASN A 123 6.55 -3.60 17.66
N ALA A 124 5.80 -2.51 17.54
CA ALA A 124 4.39 -2.54 17.13
C ALA A 124 4.26 -2.97 15.66
N MET A 125 5.07 -2.39 14.77
CA MET A 125 5.14 -2.81 13.36
C MET A 125 5.51 -4.29 13.21
N LYS A 126 6.52 -4.76 13.95
CA LYS A 126 6.91 -6.18 13.95
C LYS A 126 5.80 -7.08 14.51
N ALA A 127 5.09 -6.63 15.54
CA ALA A 127 3.99 -7.39 16.13
C ALA A 127 2.83 -7.55 15.14
N CYS A 128 2.48 -6.49 14.39
CA CYS A 128 1.48 -6.56 13.32
C CYS A 128 1.84 -7.65 12.29
N LEU A 129 3.06 -7.60 11.78
CA LEU A 129 3.54 -8.58 10.80
C LEU A 129 3.60 -10.00 11.38
N ALA A 130 4.02 -10.15 12.64
CA ALA A 130 4.06 -11.45 13.33
C ALA A 130 2.68 -12.08 13.53
N GLN A 131 1.60 -11.30 13.51
CA GLN A 131 0.23 -11.81 13.48
C GLN A 131 -0.20 -12.28 12.08
N GLY A 132 0.67 -12.13 11.08
CA GLY A 132 0.42 -12.57 9.70
C GLY A 132 -0.45 -11.62 8.90
N TYR A 133 -0.36 -10.31 9.17
CA TYR A 133 -1.03 -9.27 8.40
C TYR A 133 -0.05 -8.17 7.98
N PRO A 134 -0.06 -7.74 6.71
CA PRO A 134 0.68 -6.59 6.25
C PRO A 134 0.06 -5.29 6.78
N PHE A 135 0.77 -4.19 6.64
CA PHE A 135 0.23 -2.86 6.91
C PHE A 135 0.70 -1.86 5.86
N VAL A 136 -0.20 -0.99 5.42
CA VAL A 136 0.13 0.19 4.62
C VAL A 136 0.72 1.25 5.54
N PHE A 137 1.60 2.10 5.02
CA PHE A 137 2.18 3.23 5.74
C PHE A 137 2.57 4.33 4.75
N GLY A 138 2.59 5.57 5.23
CA GLY A 138 3.17 6.71 4.52
C GLY A 138 4.60 6.93 4.97
N ILE A 139 5.50 7.20 4.03
CA ILE A 139 6.90 7.50 4.32
C ILE A 139 7.39 8.67 3.47
N GLN A 140 8.17 9.57 4.06
CA GLN A 140 8.86 10.61 3.32
C GLN A 140 10.06 9.99 2.62
N LEU A 141 10.15 10.15 1.30
CA LEU A 141 11.29 9.68 0.52
C LEU A 141 12.28 10.83 0.27
N PHE A 142 13.55 10.45 0.08
CA PHE A 142 14.65 11.35 -0.22
C PHE A 142 15.31 10.94 -1.54
N GLU A 143 16.13 11.81 -2.13
CA GLU A 143 16.79 11.55 -3.42
C GLU A 143 17.54 10.20 -3.45
N SER A 144 18.15 9.79 -2.33
CA SER A 144 18.85 8.51 -2.18
C SER A 144 17.95 7.28 -2.31
N PHE A 145 16.63 7.42 -2.21
CA PHE A 145 15.70 6.32 -2.45
C PHE A 145 15.85 5.74 -3.86
N SER A 146 16.17 6.59 -4.85
CA SER A 146 16.45 6.16 -6.23
C SER A 146 17.58 5.12 -6.32
N GLN A 147 18.52 5.11 -5.37
CA GLN A 147 19.60 4.14 -5.31
C GLN A 147 19.09 2.72 -5.04
N ALA A 148 17.89 2.55 -4.49
CA ALA A 148 17.30 1.23 -4.30
C ALA A 148 17.03 0.50 -5.63
N ASP A 149 16.93 1.24 -6.74
CA ASP A 149 16.70 0.71 -8.09
C ASP A 149 18.01 0.50 -8.86
N SER A 150 18.98 -0.17 -8.24
CA SER A 150 20.26 -0.48 -8.87
C SER A 150 20.59 -1.97 -8.78
N PRO A 151 21.33 -2.54 -9.75
CA PRO A 151 21.79 -3.93 -9.69
C PRO A 151 22.63 -4.26 -8.44
N GLU A 152 23.30 -3.26 -7.86
CA GLU A 152 24.17 -3.38 -6.71
C GLU A 152 23.37 -3.40 -5.40
N THR A 153 22.37 -2.54 -5.27
CA THR A 153 21.57 -2.39 -4.05
C THR A 153 20.43 -3.40 -3.99
N LYS A 154 19.82 -3.76 -5.13
CA LYS A 154 18.70 -4.73 -5.24
C LYS A 154 17.60 -4.43 -4.23
N GLY A 155 17.02 -3.24 -4.33
CA GLY A 155 15.92 -2.81 -3.45
C GLY A 155 16.34 -2.41 -2.04
N LYS A 156 17.63 -2.48 -1.67
CA LYS A 156 18.09 -1.98 -0.36
C LYS A 156 18.00 -0.46 -0.32
N VAL A 157 17.17 0.05 0.58
CA VAL A 157 16.98 1.49 0.76
C VAL A 157 18.05 2.04 1.71
N PRO A 158 18.81 3.07 1.31
CA PRO A 158 19.76 3.71 2.21
C PRO A 158 19.04 4.48 3.33
N LEU A 159 19.73 4.68 4.46
CA LEU A 159 19.27 5.61 5.49
C LEU A 159 19.45 7.06 5.00
N PRO A 160 18.40 7.90 5.09
CA PRO A 160 18.52 9.31 4.72
C PRO A 160 19.59 10.03 5.56
N GLN A 161 20.31 10.95 4.94
CA GLN A 161 21.29 11.78 5.62
C GLN A 161 20.65 13.03 6.25
N GLU A 162 21.25 13.57 7.32
CA GLU A 162 20.66 14.64 8.17
C GLU A 162 20.37 15.98 7.45
N ASN A 163 20.82 16.15 6.19
CA ASN A 163 20.53 17.33 5.36
C ASN A 163 20.21 16.94 3.90
N GLU A 164 19.76 15.71 3.70
CA GLU A 164 19.40 15.25 2.37
C GLU A 164 18.15 16.00 1.88
N LYS A 165 18.14 16.34 0.59
CA LYS A 165 16.96 16.92 -0.02
C LYS A 165 15.84 15.90 0.00
N ASP A 166 14.65 16.35 0.39
CA ASP A 166 13.45 15.56 0.16
C ASP A 166 13.33 15.27 -1.34
N GLY A 167 12.68 14.16 -1.69
CA GLY A 167 12.47 13.81 -3.09
C GLY A 167 11.40 14.68 -3.76
N SER A 168 11.27 15.96 -3.40
CA SER A 168 10.11 16.84 -3.63
C SER A 168 9.61 16.96 -5.07
N ASN A 169 10.38 16.54 -6.08
CA ASN A 169 9.94 16.55 -7.47
C ASN A 169 9.52 15.18 -8.04
N ASP A 170 9.92 14.06 -7.46
CA ASP A 170 9.64 12.70 -7.99
C ASP A 170 9.22 11.66 -6.93
N TYR A 171 9.49 11.91 -5.63
CA TYR A 171 9.38 10.91 -4.57
C TYR A 171 8.72 11.38 -3.26
N GLY A 172 8.57 12.69 -3.02
CA GLY A 172 7.79 13.32 -1.93
C GLY A 172 7.41 12.45 -0.72
N TRP A 173 6.13 12.51 -0.31
CA TRP A 173 5.54 11.49 0.55
C TRP A 173 5.00 10.36 -0.32
N HIS A 174 5.28 9.12 0.07
CA HIS A 174 4.90 7.94 -0.69
C HIS A 174 4.27 6.89 0.22
N ALA A 175 3.33 6.11 -0.30
CA ALA A 175 2.70 5.03 0.45
C ALA A 175 3.08 3.66 -0.12
N MET A 176 3.40 2.73 0.76
CA MET A 176 3.80 1.37 0.41
C MET A 176 3.21 0.35 1.38
N LEU A 177 3.36 -0.95 1.08
CA LEU A 177 2.85 -2.04 1.91
C LEU A 177 3.99 -2.81 2.57
N ALA A 178 4.05 -2.81 3.90
CA ALA A 178 4.97 -3.64 4.67
C ALA A 178 4.46 -5.08 4.69
N VAL A 179 5.27 -6.03 4.21
CA VAL A 179 4.90 -7.44 4.06
C VAL A 179 5.82 -8.39 4.82
N GLY A 180 6.75 -7.87 5.61
CA GLY A 180 7.64 -8.70 6.41
C GLY A 180 8.77 -7.91 7.06
N TYR A 181 9.64 -8.63 7.76
CA TYR A 181 10.85 -8.07 8.36
C TYR A 181 11.93 -9.14 8.55
N SER A 182 13.18 -8.71 8.70
CA SER A 182 14.33 -9.56 8.98
C SER A 182 15.23 -8.92 10.03
N ASP A 183 15.32 -9.52 11.22
CA ASP A 183 16.22 -9.03 12.28
C ASP A 183 17.70 -9.20 11.92
N LYS A 184 18.03 -10.19 11.09
CA LYS A 184 19.40 -10.38 10.58
C LYS A 184 19.85 -9.20 9.72
N SER A 185 18.94 -8.67 8.90
CA SER A 185 19.22 -7.56 7.99
C SER A 185 18.81 -6.20 8.56
N ARG A 186 18.13 -6.18 9.72
CA ARG A 186 17.53 -5.00 10.35
C ARG A 186 16.68 -4.16 9.38
N CYS A 187 15.84 -4.82 8.59
CA CYS A 187 14.97 -4.16 7.63
C CYS A 187 13.56 -4.75 7.59
N PHE A 188 12.61 -3.91 7.19
CA PHE A 188 11.29 -4.32 6.73
C PHE A 188 11.36 -4.76 5.26
N ILE A 189 10.54 -5.73 4.89
CA ILE A 189 10.31 -6.16 3.51
C ILE A 189 9.06 -5.42 3.04
N VAL A 190 9.18 -4.64 1.96
CA VAL A 190 8.15 -3.70 1.54
C VAL A 190 7.82 -3.94 0.06
N LYS A 191 6.53 -4.06 -0.26
CA LYS A 191 6.00 -4.10 -1.62
C LYS A 191 5.80 -2.67 -2.11
N ASN A 192 6.51 -2.28 -3.16
CA ASN A 192 6.38 -0.98 -3.80
C ASN A 192 5.39 -1.05 -4.99
N SER A 193 5.07 0.09 -5.58
CA SER A 193 4.13 0.26 -6.70
C SER A 193 4.80 0.79 -7.97
N TYR A 194 6.10 0.56 -8.15
CA TYR A 194 6.86 1.00 -9.34
C TYR A 194 7.10 -0.13 -10.36
N GLY A 195 6.34 -1.22 -10.25
CA GLY A 195 6.39 -2.36 -11.18
C GLY A 195 7.48 -3.39 -10.85
N GLY A 196 7.31 -4.60 -11.38
CA GLY A 196 8.15 -5.75 -11.04
C GLY A 196 9.59 -5.70 -11.53
N LYS A 197 10.00 -4.69 -12.31
CA LYS A 197 11.40 -4.50 -12.73
C LYS A 197 12.20 -3.58 -11.80
N TRP A 198 11.50 -2.84 -10.94
CA TRP A 198 12.10 -1.89 -10.02
C TRP A 198 12.63 -2.60 -8.77
N GLY A 199 13.78 -2.18 -8.22
CA GLY A 199 14.32 -2.73 -6.98
C GLY A 199 14.58 -4.24 -7.04
N ASP A 200 14.12 -4.99 -6.03
CA ASP A 200 14.15 -6.46 -6.03
C ASP A 200 12.79 -7.02 -6.42
N ASN A 201 12.56 -7.17 -7.73
CA ASN A 201 11.30 -7.68 -8.29
C ASN A 201 10.05 -6.87 -7.85
N GLY A 202 10.21 -5.55 -7.71
CA GLY A 202 9.19 -4.62 -7.24
C GLY A 202 9.11 -4.48 -5.71
N TYR A 203 10.01 -5.12 -4.97
CA TYR A 203 10.15 -4.98 -3.53
C TYR A 203 11.37 -4.16 -3.15
N CYS A 204 11.31 -3.55 -1.97
CA CYS A 204 12.46 -2.90 -1.33
C CYS A 204 12.60 -3.33 0.14
N TYR A 205 13.75 -2.98 0.69
CA TYR A 205 14.16 -3.32 2.04
C TYR A 205 14.49 -2.04 2.80
N ILE A 206 13.56 -1.60 3.65
CA ILE A 206 13.67 -0.34 4.38
C ILE A 206 14.30 -0.61 5.75
N PRO A 207 15.42 0.06 6.11
CA PRO A 207 16.04 -0.08 7.43
C PRO A 207 15.06 0.21 8.57
N TYR A 208 15.17 -0.54 9.68
CA TYR A 208 14.35 -0.31 10.86
C TYR A 208 14.42 1.14 11.35
N ASP A 209 15.64 1.68 11.44
CA ASP A 209 15.88 3.02 11.99
C ASP A 209 15.28 4.13 11.09
N TYR A 210 15.01 3.83 9.81
CA TYR A 210 14.30 4.72 8.92
C TYR A 210 12.79 4.63 9.15
N MET A 211 12.25 3.41 9.02
CA MET A 211 10.81 3.19 9.03
C MET A 211 10.18 3.40 10.41
N SER A 212 10.95 3.24 11.50
CA SER A 212 10.50 3.54 12.86
C SER A 212 10.83 4.95 13.32
N ASN A 213 11.22 5.85 12.41
CA ASN A 213 11.36 7.27 12.74
C ASN A 213 9.99 7.95 12.60
N PRO A 214 9.38 8.41 13.71
CA PRO A 214 8.02 8.97 13.68
C PRO A 214 7.92 10.31 12.94
N LYS A 215 9.05 10.93 12.56
CA LYS A 215 9.05 12.12 11.70
C LYS A 215 8.99 11.77 10.20
N LEU A 216 9.38 10.55 9.85
CA LEU A 216 9.56 10.14 8.46
C LEU A 216 8.52 9.08 8.05
N CYS A 217 7.95 8.33 8.99
CA CYS A 217 6.92 7.34 8.74
C CYS A 217 5.66 7.68 9.55
N LEU A 218 4.52 7.74 8.86
CA LEU A 218 3.23 8.14 9.41
C LEU A 218 2.10 7.22 8.90
N ASP A 219 0.92 7.34 9.51
CA ASP A 219 -0.35 6.80 9.02
C ASP A 219 -0.32 5.32 8.65
N ALA A 220 0.18 4.49 9.56
CA ALA A 220 0.24 3.06 9.35
C ALA A 220 -1.07 2.34 9.72
N HIS A 221 -1.62 1.57 8.79
CA HIS A 221 -2.89 0.85 8.95
C HIS A 221 -2.82 -0.58 8.41
N SER A 222 -3.45 -1.51 9.12
CA SER A 222 -3.56 -2.92 8.72
C SER A 222 -5.02 -3.29 8.55
N LEU A 223 -5.40 -3.76 7.37
CA LEU A 223 -6.74 -4.29 7.08
C LEU A 223 -6.82 -5.74 7.60
N ARG A 224 -7.91 -6.09 8.31
CA ARG A 224 -8.02 -7.35 9.06
C ARG A 224 -9.18 -8.25 8.64
N ALA A 225 -10.29 -7.67 8.22
CA ALA A 225 -11.45 -8.43 7.75
C ALA A 225 -12.28 -7.65 6.72
N PHE A 226 -13.02 -8.39 5.90
CA PHE A 226 -14.14 -7.86 5.11
C PHE A 226 -15.46 -8.09 5.86
N SER A 227 -16.51 -7.33 5.53
CA SER A 227 -17.85 -7.58 6.05
C SER A 227 -18.38 -8.93 5.55
N ASP A 228 -19.16 -9.61 6.38
CA ASP A 228 -19.86 -10.81 5.95
C ASP A 228 -20.90 -10.42 4.88
N GLU A 229 -21.11 -11.27 3.87
CA GLU A 229 -22.14 -11.03 2.85
C GLU A 229 -23.56 -10.84 3.44
N ARG A 230 -23.79 -11.34 4.66
CA ARG A 230 -25.04 -11.21 5.42
C ARG A 230 -25.27 -9.81 6.01
N ASP A 231 -24.22 -9.02 6.18
CA ASP A 231 -24.31 -7.66 6.73
C ASP A 231 -24.56 -6.60 5.63
N ASN A 232 -24.53 -7.03 4.37
CA ASN A 232 -24.64 -6.18 3.19
C ASN A 232 -26.04 -6.18 2.54
N SER A 233 -27.02 -6.86 3.16
CA SER A 233 -28.43 -6.98 2.71
C SER A 233 -29.37 -5.98 3.36
#